data_AF-A0A8I2CVT9-F1
#
_entry.id   AF-A0A8I2CVT9-F1
#
_cell.length_a   1.000
_cell.length_b   1.000
_cell.length_c   1.000
_cell.angle_alpha   90.00
_cell.angle_beta   90.00
_cell.angle_gamma   90.00
#
_symmetry.space_group_name_H-M   'P 1'
#
loop_
_entity.id
_entity.type
_entity.pdbx_description
1 polymer ?
#
loop_
_entity_poly.entity_id
_entity_poly.type
_entity_poly.pdbx_seq_one_letter_code
_entity_poly.pdbx_strand_id
1 'polypeptide(L)'
;MSRFMKSFDVVGIQESDAGSLRSYFMNHTKLLAHLGEFDHWAEQVNRQLVFARNSIGFLSRYRILDITRHQLPGKIPGRGLMVAHLDLGGESVAFAVAHLSLGHRDRIRQALYIGDIIREIQCRSILMGDFNCTADS
;
A
#
# COMPACT_ATOMS: atom_id res chain seq x y z
N MET A 1 -14.59 -1.95 11.70
CA MET A 1 -13.82 -1.83 10.44
C MET A 1 -14.14 -2.91 9.42
N SER A 2 -14.12 -4.22 9.75
CA SER A 2 -14.37 -5.30 8.77
C SER A 2 -15.69 -5.19 8.01
N ARG A 3 -16.80 -4.88 8.70
CA ARG A 3 -18.12 -4.69 8.08
C ARG A 3 -18.17 -3.52 7.08
N PHE A 4 -17.33 -2.50 7.26
CA PHE A 4 -17.21 -1.38 6.31
C PHE A 4 -16.37 -1.75 5.09
N MET A 5 -15.30 -2.52 5.26
CA MET A 5 -14.44 -2.92 4.14
C MET A 5 -15.15 -3.82 3.14
N LYS A 6 -16.18 -4.56 3.56
CA LYS A 6 -16.93 -5.48 2.67
C LYS A 6 -17.57 -4.78 1.46
N SER A 7 -17.88 -3.48 1.54
CA SER A 7 -18.47 -2.71 0.44
C SER A 7 -17.46 -2.23 -0.61
N PHE A 8 -16.18 -2.53 -0.45
CA PHE A 8 -15.13 -2.13 -1.38
C PHE A 8 -14.59 -3.33 -2.15
N ASP A 9 -14.19 -3.10 -3.39
CA ASP A 9 -13.55 -4.12 -4.23
C ASP A 9 -12.04 -4.17 -4.03
N VAL A 10 -11.42 -3.03 -3.75
CA VAL A 10 -9.98 -2.85 -3.55
C VAL A 10 -9.76 -1.93 -2.35
N VAL A 11 -8.84 -2.30 -1.47
CA VAL A 11 -8.50 -1.53 -0.26
C VAL A 11 -6.99 -1.47 -0.08
N GLY A 12 -6.45 -0.27 0.07
CA GLY A 12 -5.06 -0.05 0.48
C GLY A 12 -5.01 0.34 1.94
N ILE A 13 -4.07 -0.23 2.66
CA ILE A 13 -3.95 -0.08 4.11
C ILE A 13 -2.58 0.51 4.40
N GLN A 14 -2.54 1.61 5.15
CA GLN A 14 -1.31 2.15 5.71
C GLN A 14 -1.22 1.79 7.21
N GLU A 15 0.00 1.78 7.73
CA GLU A 15 0.28 1.49 9.16
C GLU A 15 -0.24 0.12 9.65
N SER A 16 -0.33 -0.85 8.74
CA SER A 16 -0.60 -2.23 9.09
C SER A 16 0.59 -2.80 9.89
N ASP A 17 0.32 -3.83 10.70
CA ASP A 17 1.35 -4.53 11.47
C ASP A 17 1.55 -5.93 10.88
N ALA A 18 2.76 -6.18 10.36
CA ALA A 18 3.12 -7.44 9.71
C ALA A 18 3.52 -8.55 10.71
N GLY A 19 2.94 -8.58 11.91
CA GLY A 19 3.24 -9.57 12.93
C GLY A 19 4.43 -9.21 13.83
N SER A 20 4.32 -8.09 14.55
CA SER A 20 5.24 -7.73 15.64
C SER A 20 4.79 -8.27 16.99
N LEU A 21 5.63 -8.13 18.03
CA LEU A 21 5.23 -8.42 19.42
C LEU A 21 3.96 -7.66 19.83
N ARG A 22 3.79 -6.43 19.33
CA ARG A 22 2.62 -5.58 19.60
C ARG A 22 1.33 -6.15 19.01
N SER A 23 1.41 -6.89 17.92
CA SER A 23 0.26 -7.56 17.31
C SER A 23 0.12 -9.02 17.76
N TYR A 24 0.84 -9.46 18.80
CA TYR A 24 0.92 -10.89 19.17
C TYR A 24 1.31 -11.77 17.99
N PHE A 25 2.19 -11.26 17.11
CA PHE A 25 2.62 -11.89 15.86
C PHE A 25 1.51 -12.07 14.80
N MET A 26 0.36 -11.42 14.96
CA MET A 26 -0.70 -11.43 13.94
C MET A 26 -0.36 -10.47 12.80
N ASN A 27 -0.50 -10.96 11.57
CA ASN A 27 -0.46 -10.14 10.37
C ASN A 27 -1.83 -9.49 10.17
N HIS A 28 -1.92 -8.18 10.43
CA HIS A 28 -3.18 -7.46 10.35
C HIS A 28 -3.74 -7.43 8.94
N THR A 29 -2.90 -7.31 7.91
CA THR A 29 -3.33 -7.33 6.51
C THR A 29 -4.06 -8.64 6.19
N LYS A 30 -3.47 -9.77 6.56
CA LYS A 30 -4.07 -11.10 6.35
C LYS A 30 -5.36 -11.29 7.16
N LEU A 31 -5.39 -10.81 8.40
CA LEU A 31 -6.60 -10.88 9.24
C LEU A 31 -7.75 -10.06 8.63
N LEU A 32 -7.45 -8.85 8.16
CA LEU A 32 -8.42 -7.98 7.50
C LEU A 32 -8.92 -8.55 6.17
N ALA A 33 -8.04 -9.19 5.39
CA ALA A 33 -8.43 -9.93 4.19
C ALA A 33 -9.47 -11.00 4.51
N HIS A 34 -9.20 -11.81 5.53
CA HIS A 34 -10.11 -12.88 5.97
C HIS A 34 -11.45 -12.34 6.47
N LEU A 35 -11.44 -11.35 7.36
CA LEU A 35 -12.66 -10.76 7.92
C LEU A 35 -13.47 -9.93 6.90
N GLY A 36 -12.80 -9.37 5.90
CA GLY A 36 -13.40 -8.61 4.80
C GLY A 36 -13.85 -9.48 3.62
N GLU A 37 -13.58 -10.79 3.66
CA GLU A 37 -13.86 -11.74 2.58
C GLU A 37 -13.23 -11.29 1.26
N PHE A 38 -11.97 -10.87 1.30
CA PHE A 38 -11.17 -10.59 0.10
C PHE A 38 -10.44 -11.85 -0.36
N ASP A 39 -10.49 -12.13 -1.66
CA ASP A 39 -9.88 -13.32 -2.27
C ASP A 39 -8.35 -13.19 -2.39
N HIS A 40 -7.87 -11.95 -2.50
CA HIS A 40 -6.47 -11.65 -2.74
C HIS A 40 -5.96 -10.57 -1.78
N TRP A 41 -4.71 -10.72 -1.35
CA TRP A 41 -4.05 -9.72 -0.52
C TRP A 41 -2.54 -9.69 -0.78
N ALA A 42 -1.94 -8.55 -0.47
CA ALA A 42 -0.52 -8.31 -0.55
C ALA A 42 -0.05 -7.44 0.61
N GLU A 43 1.23 -7.55 0.94
CA GLU A 43 1.86 -6.74 1.97
C GLU A 43 3.27 -6.31 1.57
N GLN A 44 3.65 -5.10 1.98
CA GLN A 44 5.02 -4.58 1.93
C GLN A 44 5.42 -4.09 3.33
N VAL A 45 6.44 -4.71 3.92
CA VAL A 45 7.03 -4.24 5.19
C VAL A 45 7.97 -3.07 4.89
N ASN A 46 7.67 -1.90 5.44
CA ASN A 46 8.47 -0.69 5.22
C ASN A 46 9.47 -0.44 6.35
N ARG A 47 9.14 -0.83 7.58
CA ARG A 47 10.03 -0.69 8.73
C ARG A 47 9.92 -1.90 9.63
N GLN A 48 11.05 -2.49 9.97
CA GLN A 48 11.13 -3.66 10.86
C GLN A 48 11.80 -3.25 12.17
N LEU A 49 10.99 -3.09 13.22
CA LEU A 49 11.45 -2.99 14.61
C LEU A 49 10.94 -4.21 15.39
N VAL A 50 11.63 -4.56 16.48
CA VAL A 50 11.25 -5.68 17.34
C VAL A 50 9.82 -5.51 17.89
N PHE A 51 9.43 -4.27 18.21
CA PHE A 51 8.13 -3.93 18.80
C PHE A 51 7.07 -3.47 17.79
N ALA A 52 7.43 -3.18 16.54
CA ALA A 52 6.49 -2.70 15.52
C ALA A 52 7.01 -3.00 14.11
N ARG A 53 6.14 -3.57 13.26
CA ARG A 53 6.46 -3.84 11.85
C ARG A 53 5.49 -3.09 10.96
N ASN A 54 5.80 -1.83 10.67
CA ASN A 54 4.93 -0.99 9.86
C ASN A 54 4.95 -1.48 8.41
N SER A 55 3.78 -1.84 7.90
CA SER A 55 3.57 -2.30 6.54
C SER A 55 2.50 -1.49 5.81
N ILE A 56 2.58 -1.55 4.48
CA ILE A 56 1.48 -1.24 3.58
C ILE A 56 0.79 -2.56 3.27
N GLY A 57 -0.52 -2.62 3.46
CA GLY A 57 -1.36 -3.74 3.06
C GLY A 57 -2.18 -3.39 1.83
N PHE A 58 -2.61 -4.43 1.11
CA PHE A 58 -3.52 -4.31 -0.02
C PHE A 58 -4.44 -5.51 -0.06
N LEU A 59 -5.73 -5.25 -0.26
CA LEU A 59 -6.79 -6.24 -0.34
C LEU A 59 -7.55 -6.07 -1.66
N SER A 60 -7.90 -7.16 -2.32
CA SER A 60 -8.59 -7.13 -3.60
C SER A 60 -9.54 -8.31 -3.75
N ARG A 61 -10.71 -8.05 -4.33
CA ARG A 61 -11.63 -9.09 -4.85
C ARG A 61 -11.22 -9.55 -6.26
N TYR A 62 -10.49 -8.72 -6.99
CA TYR A 62 -9.96 -9.05 -8.31
C TYR A 62 -8.61 -9.76 -8.19
N ARG A 63 -8.33 -10.63 -9.17
CA ARG A 63 -7.07 -11.37 -9.25
C ARG A 63 -5.90 -10.39 -9.38
N ILE A 64 -4.90 -10.58 -8.52
CA ILE A 64 -3.61 -9.89 -8.62
C ILE A 64 -2.76 -10.59 -9.67
N LEU A 65 -2.35 -9.86 -10.71
CA LEU A 65 -1.50 -10.31 -11.80
C LEU A 65 -0.01 -10.17 -11.45
N ASP A 66 0.36 -9.05 -10.84
CA ASP A 66 1.73 -8.74 -10.41
C ASP A 66 1.74 -7.81 -9.20
N ILE A 67 2.81 -7.88 -8.40
CA ILE A 67 3.07 -6.95 -7.29
C ILE A 67 4.52 -6.51 -7.31
N THR A 68 4.73 -5.21 -7.50
CA THR A 68 6.04 -4.57 -7.35
C THR A 68 6.07 -3.70 -6.10
N ARG A 69 7.22 -3.69 -5.41
CA ARG A 69 7.41 -2.99 -4.12
C ARG A 69 8.62 -2.07 -4.21
N HIS A 70 8.43 -0.83 -3.83
CA HIS A 70 9.49 0.19 -3.84
C HIS A 70 9.67 0.77 -2.46
N GLN A 71 10.92 0.88 -2.01
CA GLN A 71 11.27 1.77 -0.90
C GLN A 71 11.35 3.19 -1.44
N LEU A 72 10.69 4.12 -0.76
CA LEU A 72 10.67 5.52 -1.19
C LEU A 72 11.93 6.25 -0.68
N PRO A 73 12.51 7.16 -1.48
CA PRO A 73 13.69 7.92 -1.06
C PRO A 73 13.36 8.81 0.15
N GLY A 74 14.31 8.99 1.05
CA GLY A 74 14.14 9.84 2.22
C GLY A 74 15.29 9.73 3.20
N LYS A 75 15.35 10.65 4.17
CA LYS A 75 16.41 10.64 5.19
C LYS A 75 16.35 9.42 6.11
N ILE A 76 15.14 8.98 6.42
CA ILE A 76 14.87 7.85 7.33
C ILE A 76 14.09 6.80 6.54
N PRO A 77 14.55 5.53 6.53
CA PRO A 77 13.82 4.46 5.88
C PRO A 77 12.50 4.17 6.62
N GLY A 78 11.50 3.70 5.89
CA GLY A 78 10.17 3.42 6.47
C GLY A 78 8.98 3.89 5.65
N ARG A 79 9.20 4.36 4.42
CA ARG A 79 8.16 4.76 3.46
C ARG A 79 8.27 3.94 2.20
N GLY A 80 7.15 3.72 1.55
CA GLY A 80 7.07 2.76 0.45
C GLY A 80 5.92 3.04 -0.50
N LEU A 81 6.04 2.43 -1.67
CA LEU A 81 5.01 2.34 -2.69
C LEU A 81 4.86 0.87 -3.07
N MET A 82 3.65 0.34 -2.96
CA MET A 82 3.32 -0.99 -3.50
C MET A 82 2.43 -0.81 -4.72
N VAL A 83 2.82 -1.39 -5.85
CA VAL A 83 2.05 -1.36 -7.10
C VAL A 83 1.51 -2.76 -7.34
N ALA A 84 0.18 -2.90 -7.34
CA ALA A 84 -0.51 -4.15 -7.63
C ALA A 84 -1.23 -4.03 -8.98
N HIS A 85 -0.92 -4.91 -9.92
CA HIS A 85 -1.66 -5.03 -11.17
C HIS A 85 -2.83 -5.98 -10.96
N LEU A 86 -4.04 -5.52 -11.26
CA LEU A 86 -5.27 -6.30 -11.14
C LEU A 86 -5.85 -6.63 -12.50
N ASP A 87 -6.51 -7.78 -12.58
CA ASP A 87 -7.32 -8.20 -13.72
C ASP A 87 -8.78 -7.77 -13.52
N LEU A 88 -9.19 -6.68 -14.17
CA LEU A 88 -10.56 -6.16 -14.14
C LEU A 88 -11.26 -6.58 -15.43
N GLY A 89 -11.75 -7.83 -15.44
CA GLY A 89 -12.51 -8.36 -16.57
C GLY A 89 -11.69 -8.49 -17.86
N GLY A 90 -10.41 -8.82 -17.76
CA GLY A 90 -9.47 -8.95 -18.88
C GLY A 90 -8.63 -7.69 -19.14
N GLU A 91 -8.95 -6.56 -18.51
CA GLU A 91 -8.12 -5.34 -18.55
C GLU A 91 -7.19 -5.29 -17.34
N SER A 92 -5.90 -5.02 -17.58
CA SER A 92 -4.95 -4.75 -16.50
C SER A 92 -5.12 -3.32 -15.99
N VAL A 93 -5.27 -3.16 -14.66
CA VAL A 93 -5.31 -1.85 -13.98
C VAL A 93 -4.33 -1.88 -12.83
N ALA A 94 -3.46 -0.86 -12.75
CA ALA A 94 -2.47 -0.73 -11.69
C ALA A 94 -3.02 0.07 -10.51
N PHE A 95 -2.87 -0.46 -9.31
CA PHE A 95 -3.16 0.24 -8.05
C PHE A 95 -1.86 0.47 -7.29
N ALA A 96 -1.49 1.73 -7.12
CA ALA A 96 -0.29 2.16 -6.43
C ALA A 96 -0.66 2.70 -5.03
N VAL A 97 -0.27 1.98 -3.98
CA VAL A 97 -0.53 2.36 -2.59
C VAL A 97 0.73 2.99 -1.98
N ALA A 98 0.67 4.29 -1.73
CA ALA A 98 1.76 5.07 -1.16
C ALA A 98 1.56 5.34 0.33
N HIS A 99 2.67 5.54 1.03
CA HIS A 99 2.71 6.19 2.32
C HIS A 99 3.92 7.12 2.32
N LEU A 100 3.71 8.43 2.36
CA LEU A 100 4.76 9.43 2.27
C LEU A 100 5.31 9.86 3.64
N SER A 101 6.49 10.47 3.62
CA SER A 101 7.15 11.06 4.80
C SER A 101 6.40 12.30 5.32
N LEU A 102 6.58 12.63 6.60
CA LEU A 102 6.04 13.87 7.19
C LEU A 102 6.81 15.13 6.77
N GLY A 103 8.07 15.00 6.36
CA GLY A 103 8.92 16.13 5.99
C GLY A 103 8.67 16.59 4.55
N HIS A 104 8.36 17.88 4.36
CA HIS A 104 8.06 18.48 3.05
C HIS A 104 9.10 18.17 1.95
N ARG A 105 10.40 18.33 2.26
CA ARG A 105 11.48 18.04 1.29
C ARG A 105 11.53 16.57 0.86
N ASP A 106 11.24 15.65 1.78
CA ASP A 106 11.22 14.23 1.46
C ASP A 106 9.95 13.89 0.65
N ARG A 107 8.78 14.47 0.99
CA ARG A 107 7.56 14.30 0.19
C ARG A 107 7.75 14.68 -1.26
N ILE A 108 8.37 15.82 -1.56
CA ILE A 108 8.63 16.24 -2.95
C ILE A 108 9.47 15.19 -3.68
N ARG A 109 10.57 14.72 -3.09
CA ARG A 109 11.43 13.69 -3.70
C ARG A 109 10.67 12.38 -3.92
N GLN A 110 9.83 12.00 -2.96
CA GLN A 110 9.03 10.78 -3.05
C GLN A 110 7.95 10.91 -4.13
N ALA A 111 7.28 12.06 -4.24
CA ALA A 111 6.28 12.33 -5.26
C ALA A 111 6.89 12.28 -6.67
N LEU A 112 8.07 12.88 -6.87
CA LEU A 112 8.81 12.80 -8.14
C LEU A 112 9.16 11.34 -8.48
N TYR A 113 9.72 10.61 -7.52
CA TYR A 113 10.07 9.20 -7.69
C TYR A 113 8.85 8.31 -8.01
N ILE A 114 7.71 8.55 -7.36
CA ILE A 114 6.43 7.89 -7.67
C ILE A 114 5.97 8.27 -9.08
N GLY A 115 6.10 9.54 -9.47
CA GLY A 115 5.78 10.02 -10.80
C GLY A 115 6.57 9.30 -11.89
N ASP A 116 7.87 9.07 -11.69
CA ASP A 116 8.71 8.32 -12.61
C ASP A 116 8.21 6.87 -12.78
N ILE A 117 7.90 6.19 -11.67
CA ILE A 117 7.33 4.83 -11.70
C ILE A 117 5.99 4.79 -12.45
N ILE A 118 5.07 5.71 -12.14
CA ILE A 118 3.74 5.74 -12.75
C ILE A 118 3.83 5.98 -14.26
N ARG A 119 4.80 6.78 -14.73
CA ARG A 119 5.00 7.04 -16.16
C ARG A 119 5.44 5.82 -16.95
N GLU A 120 6.05 4.82 -16.31
CA GLU A 120 6.47 3.58 -16.95
C GLU A 120 5.30 2.58 -17.09
N ILE A 121 4.23 2.75 -16.31
CA ILE A 121 3.06 1.87 -16.33
C ILE A 121 2.24 2.11 -17.60
N GLN A 122 2.08 1.07 -18.42
CA GLN A 122 1.42 1.13 -19.74
C GLN A 122 -0.11 0.95 -19.68
N CYS A 123 -0.69 0.78 -18.50
CA CYS A 123 -2.12 0.60 -18.30
C CYS A 123 -2.70 1.72 -17.42
N ARG A 124 -4.03 1.74 -17.26
CA ARG A 124 -4.68 2.69 -16.34
C ARG A 124 -4.12 2.49 -14.93
N SER A 125 -3.80 3.60 -14.27
CA SER A 125 -3.22 3.57 -12.93
C SER A 125 -4.04 4.42 -11.96
N ILE A 126 -4.17 3.93 -10.73
CA ILE A 126 -4.79 4.61 -9.60
C ILE A 126 -3.73 4.73 -8.51
N LEU A 127 -3.38 5.96 -8.15
CA LEU A 127 -2.51 6.25 -7.01
C LEU A 127 -3.36 6.62 -5.80
N MET A 128 -3.08 5.98 -4.66
CA MET A 128 -3.84 6.15 -3.43
C MET A 128 -2.94 6.01 -2.20
N GLY A 129 -3.41 6.53 -1.06
CA GLY A 129 -2.77 6.35 0.24
C GLY A 129 -2.63 7.63 1.04
N ASP A 130 -1.78 7.59 2.06
CA ASP A 130 -1.50 8.74 2.91
C ASP A 130 -0.29 9.52 2.37
N PHE A 131 -0.58 10.67 1.77
CA PHE A 131 0.43 11.57 1.24
C PHE A 131 1.03 12.50 2.29
N ASN A 132 0.49 12.55 3.52
CA ASN A 132 0.88 13.52 4.54
C ASN A 132 0.87 14.98 4.02
N CYS A 133 -0.13 15.29 3.17
CA CYS A 133 -0.39 16.59 2.55
C CYS A 133 -1.84 17.02 2.80
N THR A 134 -2.09 18.32 2.80
CA THR A 134 -3.44 18.88 2.64
C THR A 134 -3.77 18.99 1.15
N ALA A 135 -5.05 19.23 0.82
CA ALA A 135 -5.48 19.42 -0.57
C ALA A 135 -4.81 20.63 -1.25
N ASP A 136 -4.47 21.67 -0.46
CA ASP A 136 -3.86 22.92 -0.94
C ASP A 136 -2.31 22.92 -0.87
N SER A 137 -1.70 21.76 -0.60
CA SER A 137 -0.24 21.62 -0.50
C SER A 137 0.48 21.72 -1.85
#